data_AF-A0A1B6HMJ6-F1
#
_entry.id   AF-A0A1B6HMJ6-F1
#
_cell.length_a   1.000
_cell.length_b   1.000
_cell.length_c   1.000
_cell.angle_alpha   90.00
_cell.angle_beta   90.00
_cell.angle_gamma   90.00
#
_symmetry.space_group_name_H-M   'P 1'
#
loop_
_entity.id
_entity.type
_entity.pdbx_description
1 polymer ?
#
loop_
_entity_poly.entity_id
_entity_poly.type
_entity_poly.pdbx_seq_one_letter_code
_entity_poly.pdbx_strand_id
1 'polypeptide(L)'
;SGGGLSSYSSGSSSFSLQSSLAYMPMPMPAYVSQMKKRIFSSHILPGGHLHHGSFIQVVAEPLHTTKITLDEVEWLHPLLMNSTDSSSIPVTVDGKQYNLGLNQTDVSFGACQVNGETGECHHIQYCALKVFQIDVFSYLPYQCPITGEFLGVCCPKVTI
;
A
#
# COMPACT_ATOMS: atom_id res chain seq x y z
N SER A 1 -73.00 -5.60 39.83
CA SER A 1 -71.96 -6.23 40.65
C SER A 1 -71.00 -7.00 39.77
N GLY A 2 -69.69 -6.74 39.91
CA GLY A 2 -68.57 -7.39 39.20
C GLY A 2 -68.24 -6.74 37.84
N GLY A 3 -66.99 -6.42 37.47
CA GLY A 3 -65.69 -6.57 38.12
C GLY A 3 -64.54 -6.29 37.13
N GLY A 4 -63.41 -5.76 37.63
CA GLY A 4 -61.99 -5.86 37.15
C GLY A 4 -61.61 -5.53 35.69
N LEU A 5 -60.41 -5.10 35.31
CA LEU A 5 -59.09 -4.98 35.94
C LEU A 5 -58.28 -3.88 35.21
N SER A 6 -57.37 -3.22 35.92
CA SER A 6 -56.42 -2.23 35.42
C SER A 6 -55.38 -2.82 34.47
N SER A 7 -54.87 -2.02 33.53
CA SER A 7 -53.53 -2.20 32.96
C SER A 7 -52.93 -0.84 32.62
N TYR A 8 -51.85 -0.55 33.32
CA TYR A 8 -50.93 0.56 33.20
C TYR A 8 -49.98 0.26 32.04
N SER A 9 -49.78 1.22 31.14
CA SER A 9 -48.79 1.11 30.08
C SER A 9 -47.48 1.74 30.55
N SER A 10 -46.58 0.92 31.10
CA SER A 10 -45.18 1.28 31.30
C SER A 10 -44.34 0.58 30.23
N GLY A 11 -44.27 1.20 29.06
CA GLY A 11 -43.33 0.85 28.02
C GLY A 11 -41.91 1.17 28.48
N SER A 12 -41.10 0.13 28.60
CA SER A 12 -39.66 0.23 28.83
C SER A 12 -38.92 0.02 27.50
N SER A 13 -37.68 0.53 27.42
CA SER A 13 -36.67 0.31 26.36
C SER A 13 -36.71 1.37 25.25
N SER A 14 -35.65 2.06 24.81
CA SER A 14 -34.22 1.98 25.13
C SER A 14 -33.54 3.28 24.69
N PHE A 15 -32.52 3.67 25.46
CA PHE A 15 -31.42 4.59 25.20
C PHE A 15 -31.28 5.13 23.76
N SER A 16 -31.60 6.43 23.57
CA SER A 16 -31.14 7.20 22.41
C SER A 16 -29.72 7.69 22.67
N LEU A 17 -28.71 6.88 22.34
CA LEU A 17 -27.33 7.35 22.19
C LEU A 17 -27.20 8.00 20.81
N GLN A 18 -27.52 9.28 20.75
CA GLN A 18 -27.23 10.12 19.59
C GLN A 18 -25.72 10.35 19.51
N SER A 19 -25.00 9.39 18.92
CA SER A 19 -23.59 9.57 18.56
C SER A 19 -23.49 10.40 17.29
N SER A 20 -23.58 11.72 17.47
CA SER A 20 -23.15 12.70 16.47
C SER A 20 -21.61 12.72 16.43
N LEU A 21 -20.98 11.71 15.81
CA LEU A 21 -19.56 11.79 15.47
C LEU A 21 -19.43 12.66 14.23
N ALA A 22 -19.21 13.95 14.47
CA ALA A 22 -18.71 14.88 13.49
C ALA A 22 -17.43 14.28 12.88
N TYR A 23 -17.50 13.93 11.59
CA TYR A 23 -16.36 13.46 10.81
C TYR A 23 -15.38 14.62 10.64
N MET A 24 -14.45 14.77 11.59
CA MET A 24 -13.34 15.70 11.50
C MET A 24 -12.32 15.11 10.52
N PRO A 25 -11.92 15.81 9.44
CA PRO A 25 -10.83 15.36 8.58
C PRO A 25 -9.53 15.39 9.38
N MET A 26 -8.99 14.21 9.67
CA MET A 26 -7.65 14.08 10.24
C MET A 26 -6.62 14.64 9.25
N PRO A 27 -5.66 15.46 9.70
CA PRO A 27 -4.56 15.87 8.85
C PRO A 27 -3.71 14.64 8.49
N MET A 28 -3.66 14.32 7.19
CA MET A 28 -2.69 13.37 6.66
C MET A 28 -1.27 13.83 7.05
N PRO A 29 -0.41 12.96 7.58
CA PRO A 29 0.98 13.30 7.75
C PRO A 29 1.58 13.51 6.36
N ALA A 30 2.00 14.75 6.07
CA ALA A 30 2.85 15.02 4.93
C ALA A 30 4.10 14.17 5.09
N TYR A 31 4.23 13.13 4.27
CA TYR A 31 5.43 12.29 4.22
C TYR A 31 6.58 13.17 3.71
N VAL A 32 7.33 13.75 4.63
CA VAL A 32 8.56 14.48 4.33
C VAL A 32 9.59 13.42 3.94
N SER A 33 9.93 13.37 2.65
CA SER A 33 11.08 12.62 2.15
C SER A 33 12.31 13.06 2.94
N GLN A 34 12.74 12.27 3.93
CA GLN A 34 13.97 12.54 4.66
C GLN A 34 15.16 12.27 3.73
N MET A 35 15.55 13.28 2.97
CA MET A 35 16.90 13.35 2.44
C MET A 35 17.85 13.50 3.64
N LYS A 36 18.41 12.37 4.07
CA LYS A 36 19.43 12.31 5.10
C LYS A 36 20.67 13.07 4.62
N LYS A 37 20.71 14.38 4.88
CA LYS A 37 21.92 15.21 4.75
C LYS A 37 22.98 14.65 5.68
N ARG A 38 23.86 13.79 5.15
CA ARG A 38 25.14 13.52 5.79
C ARG A 38 25.96 14.80 5.69
N ILE A 39 26.03 15.53 6.80
CA ILE A 39 26.97 16.62 7.00
C ILE A 39 28.36 15.98 6.96
N PHE A 40 29.04 16.07 5.82
CA PHE A 40 30.44 15.69 5.75
C PHE A 40 31.26 16.78 6.45
N SER A 41 31.86 16.41 7.58
CA SER A 41 32.83 17.22 8.30
C SER A 41 34.07 17.38 7.43
N SER A 42 34.26 18.57 6.86
CA SER A 42 35.45 18.90 6.06
C SER A 42 36.65 19.13 6.98
N HIS A 43 37.34 18.07 7.37
CA HIS A 43 38.71 18.21 7.86
C HIS A 43 39.63 18.39 6.65
N ILE A 44 39.94 19.65 6.36
CA ILE A 44 40.94 20.07 5.38
C ILE A 44 42.32 19.67 5.93
N LEU A 45 43.02 18.79 5.22
CA LEU A 45 44.47 18.63 5.32
C LEU A 45 45.08 18.80 3.92
N PRO A 46 46.17 19.58 3.76
CA PRO A 46 46.70 19.96 2.46
C PRO A 46 47.77 18.96 2.00
N GLY A 47 47.72 18.56 0.73
CA GLY A 47 48.89 17.95 0.07
C GLY A 47 48.57 16.85 -0.93
N GLY A 48 48.55 17.24 -2.21
CA GLY A 48 49.08 16.45 -3.34
C GLY A 48 48.42 15.12 -3.69
N HIS A 49 47.74 15.07 -4.83
CA HIS A 49 48.19 14.36 -6.06
C HIS A 49 46.99 14.20 -7.00
N LEU A 50 47.12 14.69 -8.24
CA LEU A 50 46.14 14.49 -9.30
C LEU A 50 45.93 12.98 -9.53
N HIS A 51 44.74 12.47 -9.23
CA HIS A 51 44.21 11.28 -9.88
C HIS A 51 42.85 11.61 -10.48
N HIS A 52 42.70 11.24 -11.75
CA HIS A 52 41.46 11.18 -12.50
C HIS A 52 40.38 10.51 -11.65
N GLY A 53 39.57 11.32 -10.96
CA GLY A 53 38.42 10.85 -10.20
C GLY A 53 37.31 10.53 -11.19
N SER A 54 37.17 9.25 -11.52
CA SER A 54 35.93 8.73 -12.10
C SER A 54 34.80 9.03 -11.12
N PHE A 55 34.01 10.06 -11.41
CA PHE A 55 32.79 10.36 -10.68
C PHE A 55 31.84 9.18 -10.90
N ILE A 56 31.81 8.23 -9.96
CA ILE A 56 30.68 7.29 -9.88
C ILE A 56 29.49 8.11 -9.41
N GLN A 57 28.69 8.57 -10.38
CA GLN A 57 27.36 9.08 -10.10
C GLN A 57 26.57 7.91 -9.51
N VAL A 58 26.38 7.93 -8.19
CA VAL A 58 25.42 7.04 -7.53
C VAL A 58 24.04 7.59 -7.93
N VAL A 59 23.53 7.12 -9.07
CA VAL A 59 22.16 7.39 -9.49
C VAL A 59 21.28 6.74 -8.41
N ALA A 60 20.56 7.57 -7.65
CA ALA A 60 19.58 7.05 -6.70
C ALA A 60 18.53 6.27 -7.50
N GLU A 61 18.43 4.98 -7.24
CA GLU A 61 17.52 4.09 -7.97
C GLU A 61 16.07 4.46 -7.66
N PRO A 62 15.20 4.66 -8.68
CA PRO A 62 13.82 5.08 -8.45
C PRO A 62 12.96 3.95 -7.87
N LEU A 63 12.67 4.04 -6.57
CA LEU A 63 11.90 3.05 -5.81
C LEU A 63 10.51 2.71 -6.41
N HIS A 64 9.91 3.68 -7.11
CA HIS A 64 8.56 3.60 -7.68
C HIS A 64 8.51 2.88 -9.04
N THR A 65 9.64 2.68 -9.69
CA THR A 65 9.72 1.98 -10.98
C THR A 65 10.64 0.76 -10.95
N THR A 66 11.49 0.62 -9.93
CA THR A 66 12.24 -0.61 -9.71
C THR A 66 11.30 -1.75 -9.42
N LYS A 67 11.29 -2.75 -10.30
CA LYS A 67 10.62 -4.03 -10.08
C LYS A 67 11.47 -4.92 -9.18
N ILE A 68 10.80 -5.59 -8.25
CA ILE A 68 11.35 -6.63 -7.36
C ILE A 68 10.55 -7.92 -7.56
N THR A 69 11.01 -9.03 -7.01
CA THR A 69 10.23 -10.26 -6.98
C THR A 69 9.22 -10.24 -5.84
N LEU A 70 8.18 -11.07 -5.94
CA LEU A 70 7.15 -11.15 -4.90
C LEU A 70 7.71 -11.65 -3.56
N ASP A 71 8.76 -12.49 -3.59
CA ASP A 71 9.51 -12.94 -2.42
C ASP A 71 10.45 -11.88 -1.84
N GLU A 72 10.53 -10.69 -2.40
CA GLU A 72 11.20 -9.55 -1.76
C GLU A 72 10.21 -8.70 -0.94
N VAL A 73 8.90 -8.90 -1.10
CA VAL A 73 7.86 -8.14 -0.41
C VAL A 73 7.61 -8.70 1.00
N GLU A 74 8.25 -8.12 2.01
CA GLU A 74 8.32 -8.64 3.39
C GLU A 74 6.94 -8.88 4.02
N TRP A 75 6.00 -7.96 3.83
CA TRP A 75 4.66 -8.10 4.41
C TRP A 75 3.81 -9.20 3.74
N LEU A 76 4.20 -9.67 2.55
CA LEU A 76 3.55 -10.79 1.86
C LEU A 76 4.14 -12.16 2.23
N HIS A 77 5.40 -12.22 2.68
CA HIS A 77 6.06 -13.51 2.97
C HIS A 77 5.25 -14.42 3.89
N PRO A 78 4.71 -13.96 5.04
CA PRO A 78 3.96 -14.82 5.94
C PRO A 78 2.71 -15.39 5.27
N LEU A 79 2.11 -14.62 4.36
CA LEU A 79 0.89 -15.00 3.65
C LEU A 79 1.20 -16.00 2.54
N LEU A 80 2.32 -15.83 1.83
CA LEU A 80 2.77 -16.74 0.77
C LEU A 80 3.10 -18.13 1.32
N MET A 81 3.77 -18.21 2.48
CA MET A 81 4.16 -19.48 3.08
C MET A 81 2.97 -20.30 3.61
N ASN A 82 1.86 -19.62 3.97
CA ASN A 82 0.64 -20.28 4.45
C ASN A 82 -0.32 -20.66 3.31
N SER A 83 -0.07 -20.19 2.09
CA SER A 83 -1.01 -20.23 0.97
C SER A 83 -0.56 -21.18 -0.15
N THR A 84 0.18 -22.23 0.17
CA THR A 84 0.97 -23.08 -0.75
C THR A 84 0.21 -23.60 -2.00
N ASP A 85 -1.12 -23.60 -2.00
CA ASP A 85 -1.97 -24.00 -3.14
C ASP A 85 -3.11 -23.00 -3.47
N SER A 86 -3.12 -21.81 -2.87
CA SER A 86 -4.20 -20.84 -3.07
C SER A 86 -3.93 -19.94 -4.27
N SER A 87 -4.89 -19.86 -5.19
CA SER A 87 -4.87 -18.91 -6.32
C SER A 87 -5.11 -17.46 -5.89
N SER A 88 -5.37 -17.22 -4.60
CA SER A 88 -5.60 -15.91 -4.02
C SER A 88 -5.09 -15.84 -2.59
N ILE A 89 -4.61 -14.67 -2.20
CA ILE A 89 -4.26 -14.34 -0.81
C ILE A 89 -5.20 -13.23 -0.31
N PRO A 90 -5.97 -13.46 0.76
CA PRO A 90 -6.70 -12.39 1.42
C PRO A 90 -5.76 -11.50 2.23
N VAL A 91 -5.87 -10.19 2.04
CA VAL A 91 -5.14 -9.16 2.78
C VAL A 91 -6.14 -8.20 3.40
N THR A 92 -6.06 -7.99 4.71
CA THR A 92 -6.96 -7.06 5.41
C THR A 92 -6.22 -5.77 5.71
N VAL A 93 -6.71 -4.64 5.20
CA VAL A 93 -6.19 -3.30 5.48
C VAL A 93 -7.33 -2.41 5.97
N ASP A 94 -7.17 -1.80 7.15
CA ASP A 94 -8.19 -0.96 7.80
C ASP A 94 -9.58 -1.62 7.88
N GLY A 95 -9.62 -2.93 8.16
CA GLY A 95 -10.86 -3.71 8.26
C GLY A 95 -11.52 -4.07 6.92
N LYS A 96 -10.93 -3.68 5.78
CA LYS A 96 -11.34 -4.10 4.44
C LYS A 96 -10.47 -5.26 3.96
N GLN A 97 -11.10 -6.31 3.47
CA GLN A 97 -10.42 -7.47 2.90
C GLN A 97 -10.27 -7.29 1.38
N TYR A 98 -9.07 -7.56 0.87
CA TYR A 98 -8.72 -7.54 -0.55
C TYR A 98 -8.13 -8.89 -0.94
N ASN A 99 -8.37 -9.35 -2.16
CA ASN A 99 -7.77 -10.60 -2.63
C ASN A 99 -6.65 -10.31 -3.62
N LEU A 100 -5.44 -10.73 -3.31
CA LEU A 100 -4.31 -10.68 -4.23
C LEU A 100 -4.28 -11.97 -5.03
N GLY A 101 -4.38 -11.87 -6.36
CA GLY A 101 -4.28 -13.04 -7.23
C GLY A 101 -2.86 -13.60 -7.24
N LEU A 102 -2.73 -14.89 -6.97
CA LEU A 102 -1.51 -15.68 -7.16
C LEU A 102 -1.74 -16.74 -8.23
N ASN A 103 -0.67 -17.08 -8.97
CA ASN A 103 -0.73 -18.01 -10.10
C ASN A 103 -1.83 -17.67 -11.12
N GLN A 104 -2.20 -16.40 -11.23
CA GLN A 104 -3.13 -15.89 -12.24
C GLN A 104 -2.41 -15.72 -13.58
N THR A 105 -3.14 -15.48 -14.66
CA THR A 105 -2.53 -15.18 -15.97
C THR A 105 -1.88 -13.80 -16.01
N ASP A 106 -0.74 -13.66 -16.70
CA ASP A 106 -0.11 -12.36 -16.97
C ASP A 106 -0.86 -11.63 -18.08
N VAL A 107 -1.92 -10.94 -17.72
CA VAL A 107 -2.71 -10.11 -18.63
C VAL A 107 -2.85 -8.72 -18.04
N SER A 108 -2.83 -7.72 -18.92
CA SER A 108 -3.20 -6.36 -18.53
C SER A 108 -4.72 -6.27 -18.40
N PHE A 109 -5.17 -5.70 -17.28
CA PHE A 109 -6.58 -5.39 -17.00
C PHE A 109 -6.94 -3.94 -17.35
N GLY A 110 -6.04 -3.23 -18.03
CA GLY A 110 -6.27 -1.87 -18.53
C GLY A 110 -5.14 -0.91 -18.19
N ALA A 111 -5.19 0.26 -18.82
CA ALA A 111 -4.25 1.34 -18.55
C ALA A 111 -4.55 2.01 -17.20
N CYS A 112 -3.50 2.46 -16.52
CA CYS A 112 -3.59 3.14 -15.23
C CYS A 112 -2.53 4.25 -15.13
N GLN A 113 -2.69 5.13 -14.15
CA GLN A 113 -1.72 6.19 -13.85
C GLN A 113 -1.55 6.32 -12.35
N VAL A 114 -0.30 6.34 -11.89
CA VAL A 114 0.05 6.49 -10.47
C VAL A 114 1.30 7.37 -10.38
N ASN A 115 1.33 8.32 -9.44
CA ASN A 115 2.47 9.23 -9.22
C ASN A 115 2.97 9.96 -10.49
N GLY A 116 2.07 10.26 -11.43
CA GLY A 116 2.40 10.91 -12.71
C GLY A 116 2.93 9.96 -13.78
N GLU A 117 3.18 8.69 -13.46
CA GLU A 117 3.64 7.67 -14.38
C GLU A 117 2.46 6.88 -14.95
N THR A 118 2.50 6.63 -16.26
CA THR A 118 1.50 5.79 -16.93
C THR A 118 1.93 4.33 -16.92
N GLY A 119 0.96 3.43 -16.82
CA GLY A 119 1.20 2.01 -16.63
C GLY A 119 0.04 1.14 -17.07
N GLU A 120 0.17 -0.15 -16.78
CA GLU A 120 -0.85 -1.16 -17.01
C GLU A 120 -1.18 -1.87 -15.70
N CYS A 121 -2.45 -2.23 -15.52
CA CYS A 121 -2.92 -2.96 -14.35
C CYS A 121 -2.60 -4.45 -14.51
N HIS A 122 -1.78 -5.02 -13.63
CA HIS A 122 -1.45 -6.45 -13.59
C HIS A 122 -1.65 -7.02 -12.18
N HIS A 123 -1.64 -8.35 -12.04
CA HIS A 123 -1.53 -8.95 -10.71
C HIS A 123 -0.17 -8.64 -10.06
N ILE A 124 -0.13 -8.52 -8.73
CA ILE A 124 1.08 -8.15 -7.98
C ILE A 124 2.29 -9.07 -8.26
N GLN A 125 2.05 -10.35 -8.53
CA GLN A 125 3.10 -11.31 -8.90
C GLN A 125 3.88 -10.92 -10.17
N TYR A 126 3.27 -10.14 -11.07
CA TYR A 126 3.87 -9.71 -12.33
C TYR A 126 4.49 -8.32 -12.27
N CYS A 127 4.19 -7.57 -11.20
CA CYS A 127 4.76 -6.24 -11.02
C CYS A 127 4.83 -5.82 -9.56
N ALA A 128 5.61 -6.55 -8.77
CA ALA A 128 6.01 -6.05 -7.45
C ALA A 128 7.05 -4.94 -7.64
N LEU A 129 6.83 -3.79 -7.00
CA LEU A 129 7.72 -2.64 -7.03
C LEU A 129 8.45 -2.52 -5.71
N LYS A 130 9.68 -2.02 -5.71
CA LYS A 130 10.52 -1.89 -4.53
C LYS A 130 9.87 -1.04 -3.43
N VAL A 131 9.00 -0.11 -3.80
CA VAL A 131 8.20 0.69 -2.85
C VAL A 131 7.23 -0.16 -2.02
N PHE A 132 6.85 -1.35 -2.48
CA PHE A 132 5.97 -2.27 -1.75
C PHE A 132 6.71 -3.10 -0.70
N GLN A 133 8.03 -3.09 -0.70
CA GLN A 133 8.86 -4.04 0.04
C GLN A 133 8.48 -4.14 1.51
N ILE A 134 8.26 -3.00 2.18
CA ILE A 134 8.17 -2.93 3.64
C ILE A 134 6.72 -2.90 4.15
N ASP A 135 5.81 -2.25 3.42
CA ASP A 135 4.48 -1.94 3.96
C ASP A 135 3.37 -2.03 2.90
N VAL A 136 2.26 -2.68 3.28
CA VAL A 136 1.03 -2.77 2.49
C VAL A 136 0.43 -1.38 2.20
N PHE A 137 0.59 -0.41 3.09
CA PHE A 137 0.13 0.96 2.85
C PHE A 137 0.88 1.63 1.70
N SER A 138 2.11 1.20 1.39
CA SER A 138 2.86 1.70 0.24
C SER A 138 2.39 1.08 -1.08
N TYR A 139 1.70 -0.06 -1.01
CA TYR A 139 1.09 -0.74 -2.16
C TYR A 139 -0.28 -0.13 -2.53
N LEU A 140 -1.10 0.25 -1.55
CA LEU A 140 -2.48 0.73 -1.79
C LEU A 140 -2.60 1.88 -2.81
N PRO A 141 -1.71 2.89 -2.88
CA PRO A 141 -1.80 3.95 -3.88
C PRO A 141 -1.63 3.46 -5.33
N TYR A 142 -1.01 2.29 -5.51
CA TYR A 142 -0.79 1.65 -6.82
C TYR A 142 -1.89 0.68 -7.17
N GLN A 143 -2.86 0.46 -6.28
CA GLN A 143 -3.87 -0.55 -6.49
C GLN A 143 -4.73 -0.23 -7.71
N CYS A 144 -5.09 -1.25 -8.47
CA CYS A 144 -6.09 -1.16 -9.52
C CYS A 144 -7.11 -2.30 -9.35
N PRO A 145 -8.41 -2.04 -9.54
CA PRO A 145 -9.42 -3.09 -9.40
C PRO A 145 -9.32 -4.08 -10.56
N ILE A 146 -9.36 -5.37 -10.24
CA ILE A 146 -9.47 -6.47 -11.20
C ILE A 146 -10.82 -7.17 -10.99
N THR A 147 -11.42 -7.68 -12.07
CA THR A 147 -12.69 -8.40 -12.00
C THR A 147 -12.62 -9.59 -11.03
N GLY A 148 -13.68 -9.82 -10.25
CA GLY A 148 -13.76 -10.95 -9.32
C GLY A 148 -13.14 -10.67 -7.95
N GLU A 149 -13.25 -9.43 -7.45
CA GLU A 149 -12.77 -8.99 -6.12
C GLU A 149 -11.24 -9.09 -5.95
N PHE A 150 -10.51 -9.15 -7.07
CA PHE A 150 -9.05 -9.13 -7.08
C PHE A 150 -8.51 -7.72 -7.08
N LEU A 151 -7.38 -7.54 -6.41
CA LEU A 151 -6.63 -6.29 -6.39
C LEU A 151 -5.33 -6.48 -7.17
N GLY A 152 -5.16 -5.65 -8.19
CA GLY A 152 -3.95 -5.56 -9.00
C GLY A 152 -3.08 -4.37 -8.62
N VAL A 153 -1.99 -4.23 -9.34
CA VAL A 153 -1.02 -3.14 -9.25
C VAL A 153 -0.92 -2.42 -10.58
N CYS A 154 -0.88 -1.09 -10.53
CA CYS A 154 -0.52 -0.24 -11.64
C CYS A 154 0.99 -0.33 -11.89
N CYS A 155 1.36 -1.06 -12.93
CA CYS A 155 2.73 -1.32 -13.32
C CYS A 155 3.24 -0.25 -14.29
N PRO A 156 4.23 0.59 -13.91
CA PRO A 156 4.74 1.63 -14.78
C PRO A 156 5.29 1.05 -16.09
N LYS A 157 4.88 1.65 -17.22
CA LYS A 157 5.51 1.40 -18.51
C LYS A 157 6.79 2.20 -18.53
N VAL A 158 7.94 1.53 -18.47
CA VAL A 158 9.22 2.20 -18.70
C VAL A 158 9.21 2.66 -20.15
N THR A 159 8.96 3.96 -20.37
CA THR A 159 9.14 4.59 -21.67
C THR A 159 10.65 4.73 -21.90
N ILE A 160 11.19 3.85 -22.73
CA ILE A 160 12.58 3.91 -23.21
C ILE A 160 12.68 4.99 -24.29
#